data_AF-A0A317K667-F1
#
_entry.id   AF-A0A317K667-F1
#
_cell.length_a   1.000
_cell.length_b   1.000
_cell.length_c   1.000
_cell.angle_alpha   90.00
_cell.angle_beta   90.00
_cell.angle_gamma   90.00
#
_symmetry.space_group_name_H-M   'P 1'
#
loop_
_entity.id
_entity.type
_entity.pdbx_description
1 polymer ?
#
loop_
_entity_poly.entity_id
_entity_poly.type
_entity_poly.pdbx_seq_one_letter_code
_entity_poly.pdbx_strand_id
1 'polypeptide(L)'
;MRIAPGDAGPTSITGPDEVVIRVADDAAPEVRERGVTSEVLHRMGRQVDDMVAEFHELPSVGAYQVMARRYIEGRLAELAQLRGAAADGFESDLLEVFEDLTGRRHKDPLGTLATVTGRSREALDHLLEVGRQRNAR
;
A
#
# COMPACT_ATOMS: atom_id res chain seq x y z
N MET A 1 33.25 10.00 11.83
CA MET A 1 33.63 9.14 10.69
C MET A 1 32.86 7.83 10.79
N ARG A 2 32.07 7.56 9.74
CA ARG A 2 31.55 6.26 9.26
C ARG A 2 30.39 5.54 9.98
N ILE A 3 29.61 4.87 9.13
CA ILE A 3 28.20 4.46 9.16
C ILE A 3 28.07 2.93 9.32
N ALA A 4 26.87 2.51 9.76
CA ALA A 4 26.25 1.18 9.98
C ALA A 4 26.37 0.13 8.82
N PRO A 5 25.76 -1.10 8.88
CA PRO A 5 24.29 -1.28 8.72
C PRO A 5 23.64 -2.59 9.31
N GLY A 6 22.30 -2.67 9.24
CA GLY A 6 21.47 -3.89 9.38
C GLY A 6 20.40 -3.73 10.48
N ASP A 7 19.11 -3.96 10.29
CA ASP A 7 18.39 -4.73 9.28
C ASP A 7 16.90 -4.29 9.30
N ALA A 8 16.24 -4.30 8.13
CA ALA A 8 14.87 -3.85 7.94
C ALA A 8 13.91 -5.05 7.94
N GLY A 9 13.10 -5.19 8.98
CA GLY A 9 11.99 -6.16 9.03
C GLY A 9 10.70 -5.60 8.43
N PRO A 10 9.76 -6.47 7.97
CA PRO A 10 8.51 -6.04 7.37
C PRO A 10 7.64 -5.34 8.41
N THR A 11 7.15 -4.14 8.10
CA THR A 11 6.15 -3.44 8.91
C THR A 11 4.85 -4.24 8.88
N SER A 12 4.72 -5.17 9.82
CA SER A 12 3.44 -5.76 10.20
C SER A 12 2.50 -4.61 10.55
N ILE A 13 1.31 -4.62 9.99
CA ILE A 13 0.22 -3.79 10.53
C ILE A 13 -0.04 -4.36 11.92
N THR A 14 0.57 -3.75 12.95
CA THR A 14 0.31 -4.07 14.34
C THR A 14 -1.12 -3.65 14.61
N GLY A 15 -2.02 -4.63 14.59
CA GLY A 15 -3.38 -4.45 15.07
C GLY A 15 -3.35 -4.02 16.54
N PRO A 16 -4.46 -3.47 17.07
CA PRO A 16 -4.52 -3.09 18.47
C PRO A 16 -4.21 -4.32 19.35
N ASP A 17 -3.26 -4.17 20.28
CA ASP A 17 -2.92 -5.20 21.26
C ASP A 17 -4.11 -5.49 22.21
N GLU A 18 -5.04 -4.53 22.33
CA GLU A 18 -6.23 -4.63 23.17
C GLU A 18 -7.41 -3.85 22.56
N VAL A 19 -8.62 -4.44 22.61
CA VAL A 19 -9.88 -3.78 22.24
C VAL A 19 -10.81 -3.77 23.45
N VAL A 20 -11.07 -2.59 24.00
CA VAL A 20 -11.98 -2.41 25.14
C VAL A 20 -13.38 -2.10 24.64
N ILE A 21 -14.30 -3.05 24.75
CA ILE A 21 -15.72 -2.86 24.43
C ILE A 21 -16.46 -2.54 25.72
N ARG A 22 -16.93 -1.28 25.86
CA ARG A 22 -17.80 -0.88 26.96
C ARG A 22 -19.24 -1.17 26.61
N VAL A 23 -19.90 -1.99 27.43
CA VAL A 23 -21.34 -2.21 27.35
C VAL A 23 -22.05 -1.01 27.99
N ALA A 24 -23.09 -0.49 27.34
CA ALA A 24 -23.85 0.63 27.86
C ALA A 24 -24.56 0.27 29.17
N ASP A 25 -24.70 1.25 30.07
CA ASP A 25 -25.26 1.03 31.42
C ASP A 25 -26.73 0.57 31.40
N ASP A 26 -27.44 0.86 30.32
CA ASP A 26 -28.83 0.50 30.04
C ASP A 26 -29.00 -0.83 29.29
N ALA A 27 -27.91 -1.55 29.02
CA ALA A 27 -27.99 -2.86 28.41
C ALA A 27 -28.78 -3.85 29.27
N ALA A 28 -29.50 -4.76 28.59
CA ALA A 28 -30.30 -5.78 29.23
C ALA A 28 -29.49 -6.57 30.28
N PRO A 29 -30.07 -6.92 31.45
CA PRO A 29 -29.35 -7.54 32.56
C PRO A 29 -28.53 -8.77 32.14
N GLU A 30 -29.06 -9.57 31.22
CA GLU A 30 -28.44 -10.79 30.71
C GLU A 30 -27.14 -10.51 29.92
N VAL A 31 -27.05 -9.33 29.28
CA VAL A 31 -25.86 -8.86 28.53
C VAL A 31 -24.80 -8.33 29.48
N ARG A 32 -25.20 -7.68 30.59
CA ARG A 32 -24.28 -7.20 31.62
C ARG A 32 -23.66 -8.34 32.42
N GLU A 33 -24.41 -9.39 32.71
CA GLU A 33 -23.94 -10.53 33.51
C GLU A 33 -23.06 -11.51 32.72
N ARG A 34 -23.35 -11.74 31.43
CA ARG A 34 -22.58 -12.67 30.58
C ARG A 34 -21.45 -12.00 29.80
N GLY A 35 -21.47 -10.68 29.67
CA GLY A 35 -20.53 -9.93 28.84
C GLY A 35 -20.58 -10.30 27.36
N VAL A 36 -19.60 -9.83 26.60
CA VAL A 36 -19.40 -10.28 25.21
C VAL A 36 -18.72 -11.64 25.25
N THR A 37 -19.45 -12.70 24.90
CA THR A 37 -18.90 -14.06 24.90
C THR A 37 -18.05 -14.32 23.66
N SER A 38 -17.15 -15.30 23.73
CA SER A 38 -16.33 -15.72 22.57
C SER A 38 -17.18 -16.13 21.37
N GLU A 39 -18.39 -16.66 21.60
CA GLU A 39 -19.35 -17.00 20.54
C GLU A 39 -19.86 -15.75 19.81
N VAL A 40 -20.16 -14.67 20.55
CA VAL A 40 -20.56 -13.38 19.97
C VAL A 40 -19.41 -12.78 19.15
N LEU A 41 -18.18 -12.87 19.65
CA LEU A 41 -16.98 -12.44 18.90
C LEU A 41 -16.78 -13.26 17.63
N HIS A 42 -16.92 -14.58 17.68
CA HIS A 42 -16.81 -15.44 16.49
C HIS A 42 -17.92 -15.17 15.48
N ARG A 43 -19.13 -14.85 15.94
CA ARG A 43 -20.25 -14.48 15.06
C ARG A 43 -20.00 -13.12 14.40
N MET A 44 -19.50 -12.14 15.13
CA MET A 44 -19.10 -10.84 14.57
C MET A 44 -17.94 -10.99 13.58
N GLY A 45 -16.94 -11.83 13.90
CA GLY A 45 -15.84 -12.16 12.99
C GLY A 45 -16.34 -12.74 11.67
N ARG A 46 -17.23 -13.74 11.73
CA ARG A 46 -17.85 -14.30 10.51
C ARG A 46 -18.67 -13.29 9.73
N GLN A 47 -19.41 -12.40 10.40
CA GLN A 47 -20.18 -11.36 9.72
C GLN A 47 -19.27 -10.34 9.00
N VAL A 48 -18.13 -9.98 9.60
CA VAL A 48 -17.13 -9.15 8.95
C VAL A 48 -16.48 -9.90 7.79
N ASP A 49 -16.14 -11.18 7.96
CA ASP A 49 -15.57 -12.01 6.91
C ASP A 49 -16.54 -12.20 5.73
N ASP A 50 -17.84 -12.38 6.00
CA ASP A 50 -18.90 -12.49 4.99
C ASP A 50 -19.12 -11.16 4.26
N MET A 51 -19.09 -10.03 4.99
CA MET A 51 -19.11 -8.70 4.37
C MET A 51 -17.86 -8.47 3.50
N VAL A 52 -16.68 -8.90 3.95
CA VAL A 52 -15.44 -8.85 3.17
C VAL A 52 -15.53 -9.78 1.94
N ALA A 53 -16.16 -10.95 2.06
CA ALA A 53 -16.35 -11.88 0.96
C ALA A 53 -17.30 -11.33 -0.12
N GLU A 54 -18.33 -10.55 0.25
CA GLU A 54 -19.16 -9.81 -0.72
C GLU A 54 -18.35 -8.74 -1.47
N PHE A 55 -17.32 -8.17 -0.84
CA PHE A 55 -16.37 -7.28 -1.50
C PHE A 55 -15.41 -7.99 -2.47
N HIS A 56 -15.31 -9.32 -2.54
CA HIS A 56 -14.34 -10.01 -3.42
C HIS A 56 -14.61 -9.88 -4.93
N GLU A 57 -15.73 -9.30 -5.37
CA GLU A 57 -15.90 -8.87 -6.77
C GLU A 57 -15.06 -7.62 -7.12
N LEU A 58 -14.60 -6.88 -6.10
CA LEU A 58 -13.66 -5.77 -6.23
C LEU A 58 -12.41 -6.08 -5.39
N PRO A 59 -11.20 -6.14 -5.98
CA PRO A 59 -10.00 -6.40 -5.19
C PRO A 59 -9.92 -5.40 -4.02
N SER A 60 -9.79 -5.93 -2.80
CA SER A 60 -9.69 -5.11 -1.59
C SER A 60 -8.60 -4.04 -1.77
N VAL A 61 -8.69 -2.92 -1.04
CA VAL A 61 -7.68 -1.84 -1.12
C VAL A 61 -6.27 -2.41 -0.91
N GLY A 62 -6.10 -3.39 -0.02
CA GLY A 62 -4.84 -4.11 0.17
C GLY A 62 -4.41 -4.93 -1.06
N ALA A 63 -5.33 -5.69 -1.67
CA ALA A 63 -5.03 -6.47 -2.88
C ALA A 63 -4.64 -5.56 -4.06
N TYR A 64 -5.33 -4.43 -4.22
CA TYR A 64 -4.98 -3.42 -5.22
C TYR A 64 -3.58 -2.84 -5.01
N GLN A 65 -3.21 -2.49 -3.76
CA GLN A 65 -1.88 -1.98 -3.44
C GLN A 65 -0.78 -3.02 -3.76
N VAL A 66 -1.01 -4.30 -3.46
CA VAL A 66 -0.08 -5.38 -3.82
C VAL A 66 0.06 -5.52 -5.34
N MET A 67 -1.04 -5.46 -6.08
CA MET A 67 -1.01 -5.54 -7.54
C MET A 67 -0.31 -4.34 -8.17
N ALA A 68 -0.65 -3.13 -7.74
CA ALA A 68 -0.02 -1.90 -8.22
C ALA A 68 1.49 -1.90 -7.93
N ARG A 69 1.89 -2.35 -6.74
CA ARG A 69 3.29 -2.51 -6.38
C ARG A 69 4.03 -3.48 -7.30
N ARG A 70 3.50 -4.69 -7.48
CA ARG A 70 4.12 -5.70 -8.37
C ARG A 70 4.23 -5.21 -9.80
N TYR A 71 3.21 -4.51 -10.28
CA TYR A 71 3.23 -3.91 -11.61
C TYR A 71 4.35 -2.87 -11.76
N ILE A 72 4.43 -1.91 -10.84
CA ILE A 72 5.43 -0.84 -10.88
C ILE A 72 6.85 -1.40 -10.74
N GLU A 73 7.08 -2.28 -9.77
CA GLU A 73 8.39 -2.93 -9.56
C GLU A 73 8.81 -3.73 -10.81
N GLY A 74 7.87 -4.49 -11.39
CA GLY A 74 8.12 -5.26 -12.61
C GLY A 74 8.46 -4.37 -13.80
N ARG A 75 7.71 -3.27 -14.00
CA ARG A 75 7.94 -2.34 -15.12
C ARG A 75 9.27 -1.60 -14.98
N LEU A 76 9.60 -1.12 -13.78
CA LEU A 76 10.90 -0.48 -13.52
C LEU A 76 12.07 -1.46 -13.75
N ALA A 77 11.92 -2.72 -13.35
CA ALA A 77 12.93 -3.74 -13.60
C ALA A 77 13.10 -4.04 -15.09
N GLU A 78 12.00 -4.14 -15.84
CA GLU A 78 12.02 -4.33 -17.29
C GLU A 78 12.73 -3.18 -18.01
N LEU A 79 12.39 -1.93 -17.67
CA LEU A 79 13.01 -0.74 -18.24
C LEU A 79 14.50 -0.66 -17.93
N ALA A 80 14.89 -0.95 -16.68
CA ALA A 80 16.30 -1.03 -16.29
C ALA A 80 17.06 -2.13 -17.07
N GLN A 81 16.43 -3.27 -17.35
CA GLN A 81 17.02 -4.32 -18.18
C GLN A 81 17.19 -3.88 -19.64
N LEU A 82 16.17 -3.24 -20.22
CA LEU A 82 16.20 -2.75 -21.60
C LEU A 82 17.28 -1.68 -21.80
N ARG A 83 17.44 -0.77 -20.83
CA ARG A 83 18.52 0.23 -20.84
C ARG A 83 19.90 -0.39 -20.61
N GLY A 84 19.96 -1.47 -19.86
CA GLY A 84 21.20 -2.07 -19.34
C GLY A 84 21.55 -1.51 -17.96
N ALA A 85 21.85 -2.41 -17.02
CA ALA A 85 21.95 -2.13 -15.58
C ALA A 85 23.00 -1.07 -15.17
N ALA A 86 23.93 -0.72 -16.05
CA ALA A 86 25.00 0.26 -15.81
C ALA A 86 24.75 1.65 -16.43
N ALA A 87 23.67 1.82 -17.18
CA ALA A 87 23.35 3.08 -17.84
C ALA A 87 22.44 3.96 -16.98
N ASP A 88 22.77 5.25 -16.92
CA ASP A 88 21.96 6.28 -16.27
C ASP A 88 20.60 6.41 -16.98
N GLY A 89 19.52 6.58 -16.21
CA GLY A 89 18.19 6.74 -16.79
C GLY A 89 17.02 6.37 -15.89
N PHE A 90 17.27 6.10 -14.61
CA PHE A 90 16.20 5.79 -13.65
C PHE A 90 15.10 6.86 -13.64
N GLU A 91 15.46 8.13 -13.84
CA GLU A 91 14.51 9.25 -13.95
C GLU A 91 13.60 9.13 -15.18
N SER A 92 14.14 8.64 -16.30
CA SER A 92 13.37 8.37 -17.52
C SER A 92 12.44 7.16 -17.32
N ASP A 93 12.90 6.10 -16.65
CA ASP A 93 12.03 4.95 -16.32
C ASP A 93 10.88 5.35 -15.41
N LEU A 94 11.18 6.16 -14.39
CA LEU A 94 10.20 6.65 -13.44
C LEU A 94 9.15 7.52 -14.17
N LEU A 95 9.59 8.37 -15.10
CA LEU A 95 8.70 9.17 -15.92
C LEU A 95 7.80 8.30 -16.80
N GLU A 96 8.35 7.27 -17.46
CA GLU A 96 7.56 6.37 -18.30
C GLU A 96 6.47 5.64 -17.49
N VAL A 97 6.81 5.13 -16.30
CA VAL A 97 5.83 4.50 -15.42
C VAL A 97 4.78 5.50 -14.94
N PHE A 98 5.18 6.73 -14.60
CA PHE A 98 4.25 7.78 -14.21
C PHE A 98 3.25 8.11 -15.33
N GLU A 99 3.74 8.22 -16.56
CA GLU A 99 2.92 8.48 -17.75
C GLU A 99 1.96 7.32 -18.05
N ASP A 100 2.41 6.07 -17.94
CA ASP A 100 1.54 4.90 -18.09
C ASP A 100 0.43 4.84 -17.02
N LEU A 101 0.76 5.07 -15.75
CA LEU A 101 -0.26 5.14 -14.68
C LEU A 101 -1.26 6.26 -14.93
N THR A 102 -0.79 7.42 -15.38
CA THR A 102 -1.63 8.58 -15.72
C THR A 102 -2.53 8.26 -16.92
N GLY A 103 -1.99 7.61 -17.96
CA GLY A 103 -2.74 7.17 -19.14
C GLY A 103 -3.84 6.16 -18.81
N ARG A 104 -3.61 5.31 -17.81
CA ARG A 104 -4.60 4.38 -17.24
C ARG A 104 -5.61 5.03 -16.30
N ARG A 105 -5.53 6.35 -16.10
CA ARG A 105 -6.38 7.13 -15.19
C ARG A 105 -6.31 6.66 -13.73
N HIS A 106 -5.13 6.24 -13.27
CA HIS A 106 -4.93 5.99 -11.84
C HIS A 106 -5.29 7.24 -11.03
N LYS A 107 -6.00 7.06 -9.90
CA LYS A 107 -6.52 8.18 -9.09
C LYS A 107 -5.40 9.03 -8.45
N ASP A 108 -4.30 8.40 -8.06
CA ASP A 108 -3.12 9.08 -7.50
C ASP A 108 -1.83 8.39 -7.96
N PRO A 109 -1.35 8.67 -9.20
CA PRO A 109 -0.13 8.06 -9.74
C PRO A 109 1.11 8.39 -8.88
N LEU A 110 1.24 9.65 -8.46
CA LEU A 110 2.38 10.12 -7.67
C LEU A 110 2.41 9.50 -6.27
N GLY A 111 1.25 9.42 -5.60
CA GLY A 111 1.14 8.74 -4.31
C GLY A 111 1.43 7.25 -4.40
N THR A 112 0.98 6.60 -5.47
CA THR A 112 1.29 5.18 -5.73
C THR A 112 2.79 4.96 -5.90
N LEU A 113 3.47 5.81 -6.68
CA LEU A 113 4.92 5.77 -6.83
C LEU A 113 5.65 6.04 -5.51
N ALA A 114 5.16 6.97 -4.69
CA ALA A 114 5.73 7.27 -3.38
C ALA A 114 5.69 6.03 -2.47
N THR A 115 4.54 5.36 -2.40
CA THR A 115 4.37 4.13 -1.63
C THR A 115 5.29 3.01 -2.12
N VAL A 116 5.36 2.79 -3.44
CA VAL A 116 6.14 1.68 -4.00
C VAL A 116 7.65 1.91 -3.91
N THR A 117 8.09 3.13 -4.18
CA THR A 117 9.53 3.45 -4.21
C THR A 117 10.10 3.83 -2.84
N GLY A 118 9.25 4.01 -1.82
CA GLY A 118 9.67 4.47 -0.49
C GLY A 118 10.21 5.90 -0.47
N ARG A 119 9.90 6.70 -1.49
CA ARG A 119 10.36 8.09 -1.64
C ARG A 119 9.27 9.07 -1.27
N SER A 120 9.65 10.28 -0.86
CA SER A 120 8.69 11.36 -0.66
C SER A 120 8.13 11.84 -2.01
N ARG A 121 6.97 12.50 -1.99
CA ARG A 121 6.34 13.04 -3.20
C ARG A 121 7.23 14.11 -3.84
N GLU A 122 7.86 14.94 -3.03
CA GLU A 122 8.77 16.01 -3.47
C GLU A 122 10.01 15.44 -4.17
N ALA A 123 10.58 14.36 -3.63
CA ALA A 123 11.73 13.69 -4.25
C ALA A 123 11.34 13.09 -5.60
N LEU A 124 10.14 12.53 -5.73
CA LEU A 124 9.63 11.99 -6.99
C LEU A 124 9.34 13.10 -8.00
N ASP A 125 8.73 14.21 -7.59
CA ASP A 125 8.47 15.34 -8.47
C ASP A 125 9.78 15.87 -9.09
N HIS A 126 10.84 15.98 -8.27
CA HIS A 126 12.17 16.34 -8.77
C HIS A 126 12.71 15.33 -9.79
N LEU A 127 12.60 14.03 -9.52
CA LEU A 127 13.06 12.98 -10.45
C LEU A 127 12.26 12.97 -11.76
N LEU A 128 10.94 13.17 -11.69
CA LEU A 128 10.08 13.28 -12.86
C LEU A 128 10.45 14.49 -13.71
N GLU A 129 10.76 15.62 -13.07
CA GLU A 129 11.21 16.82 -13.77
C GLU A 129 12.54 16.61 -14.49
N VAL A 130 13.52 15.94 -13.85
CA VAL A 130 14.77 15.54 -14.50
C VAL A 130 14.49 14.60 -15.68
N GLY A 131 13.56 13.65 -15.54
CA GLY A 131 13.13 12.76 -16.63
C GLY A 131 12.58 13.54 -17.82
N ARG A 132 11.71 14.54 -17.58
CA ARG A 132 11.13 15.37 -18.65
C ARG A 132 12.20 16.17 -19.38
N GLN A 133 13.13 16.75 -18.63
CA GLN A 133 14.24 17.53 -19.19
C GLN A 133 15.18 16.67 -20.05
N ARG A 134 15.34 15.38 -19.71
CA ARG A 134 16.13 14.44 -20.51
C ARG A 134 15.41 14.01 -21.78
N ASN A 135 14.10 13.78 -21.73
CA ASN A 135 13.31 13.41 -22.92
C ASN A 135 13.14 14.57 -23.92
N ALA A 136 13.30 15.82 -23.47
CA ALA A 136 13.24 17.01 -24.32
C ALA A 136 14.55 17.31 -25.09
N ARG A 137 15.62 16.55 -24.86
CA ARG A 137 16.92 16.68 -25.51
C ARG A 137 17.09 15.64 -26.61
#